data_AF-A0A855QPU8-F1
#
_entry.id   AF-A0A855QPU8-F1
#
_cell.length_a   1.000
_cell.length_b   1.000
_cell.length_c   1.000
_cell.angle_alpha   90.00
_cell.angle_beta   90.00
_cell.angle_gamma   90.00
#
_symmetry.space_group_name_H-M   'P 1'
#
loop_
_entity.id
_entity.type
_entity.pdbx_description
1 polymer ?
#
loop_
_entity_poly.entity_id
_entity_poly.type
_entity_poly.pdbx_seq_one_letter_code
_entity_poly.pdbx_strand_id
1 'polypeptide(L)'
;MVMLLENEIHCLKLGADLTADLMERNDDPLTRWLASYIAWLMRELEDAEDAGQVARASSACMDAILKLWEHRASLPFCRQVHARNSPATLSFV
;
A
#
# COMPACT_ATOMS: atom_id res chain seq x y z
N MET A 1 11.78 -25.26 7.68
CA MET A 1 12.08 -23.82 7.70
C MET A 1 12.38 -23.39 6.27
N VAL A 2 11.42 -22.73 5.63
CA VAL A 2 11.57 -22.19 4.28
C VAL A 2 12.40 -20.92 4.40
N MET A 3 13.51 -20.84 3.68
CA MET A 3 14.36 -19.65 3.69
C MET A 3 13.87 -18.70 2.60
N LEU A 4 13.03 -17.75 2.98
CA LEU A 4 12.75 -16.58 2.13
C LEU A 4 14.08 -15.89 1.81
N LEU A 5 14.24 -15.47 0.55
CA LEU A 5 15.42 -14.73 0.12
C LEU A 5 15.42 -13.34 0.78
N GLU A 6 16.60 -12.74 1.01
CA GLU A 6 16.70 -11.41 1.63
C GLU A 6 15.86 -10.35 0.90
N ASN A 7 15.79 -10.44 -0.43
CA ASN A 7 15.00 -9.52 -1.25
C ASN A 7 13.48 -9.65 -1.00
N GLU A 8 13.00 -10.86 -0.72
CA GLU A 8 11.58 -11.11 -0.42
C GLU A 8 11.23 -10.50 0.94
N ILE A 9 12.12 -10.66 1.92
CA ILE A 9 11.97 -10.05 3.26
C ILE A 9 11.94 -8.53 3.16
N HIS A 10 12.80 -7.94 2.31
CA HIS A 10 12.83 -6.49 2.09
C HIS A 10 11.54 -5.98 1.43
N CYS A 11 10.99 -6.71 0.46
CA CYS A 11 9.72 -6.34 -0.17
C CYS A 11 8.54 -6.47 0.80
N LEU A 12 8.55 -7.47 1.69
CA LEU A 12 7.52 -7.62 2.72
C LEU A 12 7.60 -6.51 3.77
N LYS A 13 8.81 -6.13 4.21
CA LYS A 13 9.00 -4.96 5.09
C LYS A 13 8.48 -3.68 4.46
N LEU A 14 8.81 -3.44 3.19
CA LEU A 14 8.28 -2.31 2.44
C LEU A 14 6.74 -2.32 2.43
N GLY A 15 6.13 -3.48 2.18
CA GLY A 15 4.68 -3.63 2.23
C GLY A 15 4.08 -3.32 3.61
N ALA A 16 4.77 -3.68 4.69
CA ALA A 16 4.30 -3.48 6.06
C ALA A 16 4.36 -2.01 6.44
N ASP A 17 5.48 -1.34 6.14
CA ASP A 17 5.65 0.10 6.33
C ASP A 17 4.63 0.89 5.50
N LEU A 18 4.42 0.48 4.24
CA LEU A 18 3.40 1.08 3.37
C LEU A 18 2.00 0.92 3.97
N THR A 19 1.67 -0.27 4.47
CA THR A 19 0.37 -0.56 5.07
C THR A 19 0.13 0.29 6.31
N ALA A 20 1.14 0.47 7.16
CA ALA A 20 1.07 1.33 8.33
C ALA A 20 0.81 2.79 7.95
N ASP A 21 1.56 3.33 6.99
CA ASP A 21 1.37 4.69 6.47
C ASP A 21 -0.02 4.90 5.85
N LEU A 22 -0.52 3.91 5.10
CA LEU A 22 -1.84 3.95 4.47
C LEU A 22 -2.97 3.92 5.51
N MET A 23 -2.81 3.12 6.58
CA MET A 23 -3.75 3.06 7.70
C MET A 23 -3.75 4.33 8.54
N GLU A 24 -2.60 4.99 8.71
CA GLU A 24 -2.52 6.26 9.45
C GLU A 24 -3.23 7.39 8.70
N ARG A 25 -3.07 7.44 7.38
CA ARG A 25 -3.70 8.47 6.55
C ARG A 25 -5.21 8.29 6.46
N ASN A 26 -5.71 7.06 6.30
CA ASN A 26 -7.14 6.68 6.31
C ASN A 26 -8.14 7.63 5.59
N ASP A 27 -7.66 8.47 4.68
CA ASP A 27 -8.43 9.56 4.08
C ASP A 27 -9.37 9.05 2.97
N ASP A 28 -9.12 7.83 2.48
CA ASP A 28 -9.78 7.28 1.31
C ASP A 28 -10.11 5.78 1.46
N PRO A 29 -11.34 5.35 1.10
CA PRO A 29 -11.78 3.97 1.22
C PRO A 29 -10.96 2.98 0.39
N LEU A 30 -10.41 3.38 -0.76
CA LEU A 30 -9.53 2.52 -1.58
C LEU A 30 -8.20 2.30 -0.88
N THR A 31 -7.62 3.35 -0.30
CA THR A 31 -6.41 3.32 0.53
C THR A 31 -6.55 2.35 1.71
N ARG A 32 -7.70 2.39 2.40
CA ARG A 32 -8.01 1.46 3.50
C ARG A 32 -8.20 0.01 3.05
N TRP A 33 -8.87 -0.19 1.91
CA TRP A 33 -9.04 -1.52 1.33
C TRP A 33 -7.68 -2.13 0.97
N LEU A 34 -6.79 -1.32 0.40
CA LEU A 34 -5.44 -1.71 0.04
C LEU A 34 -4.58 -2.12 1.23
N ALA A 35 -4.59 -1.32 2.29
CA ALA A 35 -3.92 -1.68 3.54
C ALA A 35 -4.43 -3.01 4.10
N SER A 36 -5.74 -3.22 4.05
CA SER A 36 -6.36 -4.47 4.53
C SER A 36 -6.00 -5.67 3.65
N TYR A 37 -5.88 -5.46 2.33
CA TYR A 37 -5.51 -6.50 1.38
C TYR A 37 -4.05 -6.95 1.54
N ILE A 38 -3.11 -6.02 1.71
CA ILE A 38 -1.70 -6.34 1.96
C ILE A 38 -1.54 -7.06 3.30
N ALA A 39 -2.23 -6.60 4.35
CA ALA A 39 -2.21 -7.28 5.65
C ALA A 39 -2.76 -8.72 5.58
N TRP A 40 -3.80 -8.94 4.77
CA TRP A 40 -4.32 -10.29 4.53
C TRP A 40 -3.28 -11.18 3.81
N LEU A 41 -2.61 -10.66 2.77
CA LEU A 41 -1.57 -11.42 2.06
C LEU A 41 -0.37 -11.78 2.94
N MET A 42 0.02 -10.90 3.87
CA MET A 42 1.08 -11.21 4.84
C MET A 42 0.66 -12.30 5.83
N ARG A 43 -0.61 -12.27 6.26
CA ARG A 43 -1.13 -13.31 7.15
C ARG A 43 -1.21 -14.66 6.46
N GLU A 44 -1.58 -14.70 5.19
CA GLU A 44 -1.57 -15.92 4.38
C GLU A 44 -0.15 -16.49 4.21
N LEU A 45 0.87 -15.62 4.22
CA LEU A 45 2.27 -16.01 4.20
C LEU A 45 2.75 -16.55 5.56
N GLU A 46 2.29 -15.96 6.67
CA GLU A 46 2.58 -16.43 8.03
C GLU A 46 1.92 -17.78 8.33
N ASP A 47 0.70 -17.99 7.83
CA ASP A 47 -0.08 -19.22 8.00
C ASP A 47 0.34 -20.35 7.03
N ALA A 48 1.27 -20.09 6.09
CA ALA A 48 1.73 -21.08 5.13
C ALA A 48 2.69 -22.10 5.78
N GLU A 49 2.28 -23.37 5.79
CA GLU A 49 3.04 -24.45 6.45
C GLU A 49 4.04 -25.14 5.51
N ASP A 50 3.77 -25.15 4.19
CA ASP A 50 4.59 -25.82 3.18
C ASP A 50 5.41 -24.84 2.33
N ALA A 51 6.60 -25.27 1.90
CA ALA A 51 7.49 -24.49 1.05
C ALA A 51 6.85 -24.00 -0.26
N GLY A 52 5.98 -24.82 -0.86
CA GLY A 52 5.25 -24.44 -2.06
C GLY A 52 4.17 -23.39 -1.80
N GLN A 53 3.57 -23.38 -0.60
CA GLN A 53 2.59 -22.37 -0.21
C GLN A 53 3.28 -21.04 0.13
N VAL A 54 4.37 -21.09 0.88
CA VAL A 54 5.18 -19.90 1.21
C VAL A 54 5.67 -19.19 -0.06
N ALA A 55 6.19 -19.93 -1.04
CA ALA A 55 6.66 -19.33 -2.30
C ALA A 55 5.52 -18.69 -3.13
N ARG A 56 4.32 -19.30 -3.13
CA ARG A 56 3.16 -18.74 -3.83
C ARG A 56 2.62 -17.51 -3.12
N ALA A 57 2.52 -17.56 -1.78
CA ALA A 57 2.04 -16.46 -0.97
C ALA A 57 3.01 -15.27 -1.03
N SER A 58 4.32 -15.50 -0.96
CA SER A 58 5.33 -14.44 -1.06
C SER A 58 5.30 -13.79 -2.44
N SER A 59 5.22 -14.60 -3.50
CA SER A 59 5.13 -14.12 -4.88
C SER A 59 3.87 -13.31 -5.12
N ALA A 60 2.71 -13.77 -4.62
CA ALA A 60 1.45 -13.02 -4.71
C ALA A 60 1.51 -11.69 -3.95
N CYS A 61 2.12 -11.68 -2.76
CA CYS A 61 2.29 -10.48 -1.96
C CYS A 61 3.22 -9.47 -2.65
N MET A 62 4.37 -9.93 -3.17
CA MET A 62 5.31 -9.07 -3.91
C MET A 62 4.68 -8.51 -5.19
N ASP A 63 3.99 -9.33 -5.97
CA ASP A 63 3.36 -8.91 -7.22
C ASP A 63 2.27 -7.86 -6.96
N ALA A 64 1.46 -8.03 -5.90
CA ALA A 64 0.49 -7.04 -5.47
C ALA A 64 1.13 -5.70 -5.07
N ILE A 65 2.22 -5.73 -4.28
CA ILE A 65 2.94 -4.52 -3.85
C ILE A 65 3.57 -3.81 -5.06
N LEU A 66 4.19 -4.55 -5.98
CA LEU A 66 4.84 -3.98 -7.16
C LEU A 66 3.83 -3.36 -8.13
N LYS A 67 2.74 -4.05 -8.43
CA LYS A 67 1.65 -3.51 -9.28
C LYS A 67 1.04 -2.25 -8.70
N LEU A 68 0.87 -2.23 -7.37
CA LEU A 68 0.40 -1.04 -6.67
C LEU A 68 1.39 0.12 -6.81
N TRP A 69 2.68 -0.15 -6.63
CA TRP A 69 3.73 0.85 -6.73
C TRP A 69 3.85 1.41 -8.15
N GLU A 70 3.75 0.55 -9.16
CA GLU A 70 3.72 0.93 -10.57
C GLU A 70 2.50 1.84 -10.86
N HIS A 71 1.33 1.46 -10.36
CA HIS A 71 0.13 2.29 -10.52
C HIS A 71 0.26 3.63 -9.79
N ARG A 72 0.88 3.67 -8.61
CA ARG A 72 1.19 4.91 -7.88
C ARG A 72 2.17 5.81 -8.64
N ALA A 73 3.19 5.22 -9.26
CA ALA A 73 4.16 5.95 -10.08
C ALA A 73 3.54 6.49 -11.39
N SER A 74 2.52 5.80 -11.91
CA SER A 74 1.77 6.22 -13.10
C SER A 74 0.71 7.30 -12.83
N LEU A 75 0.30 7.48 -11.57
CA LEU A 75 -0.63 8.55 -11.22
C LEU A 75 0.11 9.88 -11.37
N PRO A 76 -0.40 10.81 -12.20
CA PRO A 76 0.18 12.15 -12.25
C PRO A 76 0.15 12.69 -10.83
N PHE A 77 1.29 13.20 -10.36
CA PHE A 77 1.45 13.84 -9.05
C PHE A 77 0.62 15.14 -9.03
N CYS A 78 -0.70 15.01 -9.09
CA CYS A 78 -1.61 16.12 -8.97
C CYS A 78 -1.73 16.33 -7.47
N ARG A 79 -0.76 17.08 -6.93
CA ARG A 79 -0.88 17.79 -5.67
C ARG A 79 -2.13 18.65 -5.80
N GLN A 80 -3.29 18.10 -5.48
CA GLN A 80 -4.47 18.90 -5.18
C GLN A 80 -4.12 19.65 -3.89
N VAL A 81 -3.45 20.78 -4.07
CA VAL A 81 -3.60 21.89 -3.17
C VAL A 81 -5.10 22.14 -3.17
N HIS A 82 -5.78 21.62 -2.15
CA HIS A 82 -7.08 22.12 -1.77
C HIS A 82 -6.87 23.61 -1.58
N ALA A 83 -7.15 24.39 -2.64
CA ALA A 83 -7.25 25.82 -2.59
C ALA A 83 -8.43 26.09 -1.67
N ARG A 84 -8.12 26.13 -0.37
CA ARG A 84 -9.06 26.39 0.70
C ARG A 84 -9.61 27.77 0.41
N ASN A 85 -10.84 27.78 -0.11
CA ASN A 85 -11.65 28.93 -0.45
C ASN A 85 -11.16 30.21 0.22
N SER A 86 -10.55 31.11 -0.56
CA SER A 86 -10.66 32.52 -0.23
C SER A 86 -12.15 32.87 -0.30
N PRO A 87 -12.79 33.33 0.79
CA PRO A 87 -13.99 34.10 0.59
C PRO A 87 -13.54 35.35 -0.17
N ALA A 88 -14.03 35.49 -1.39
CA ALA A 88 -14.09 36.78 -2.05
C ALA A 88 -14.93 37.68 -1.14
N THR A 89 -14.29 38.41 -0.23
CA THR A 89 -14.96 39.49 0.48
C THR A 89 -15.20 40.56 -0.56
N LEU A 90 -16.45 40.59 -0.99
CA LEU A 90 -17.11 41.56 -1.82
C LEU A 90 -16.56 42.97 -1.58
N SER A 91 -16.15 43.60 -2.67
CA SER A 91 -16.19 45.05 -2.81
C SER A 91 -17.61 45.50 -2.48
N PHE A 92 -17.77 46.31 -1.43
CA PHE A 92 -18.93 47.19 -1.29
C PHE A 92 -18.41 48.61 -1.17
N VAL A 93 -19.09 49.47 -1.91
CA VAL A 93 -18.88 50.90 -2.15
C VAL A 93 -18.61 51.72 -0.89
#